data_AF-A0A0K6GJ83-F1
#
_entry.id   AF-A0A0K6GJ83-F1
#
_cell.length_a   1.000
_cell.length_b   1.000
_cell.length_c   1.000
_cell.angle_alpha   90.00
_cell.angle_beta   90.00
_cell.angle_gamma   90.00
#
_symmetry.space_group_name_H-M   'P 1'
#
loop_
_entity.id
_entity.type
_entity.pdbx_description
1 polymer ?
#
loop_
_entity_poly.entity_id
_entity_poly.type
_entity_poly.pdbx_seq_one_letter_code
_entity_poly.pdbx_strand_id
1 'polypeptide(L)'
;MDPGQYIYTNDSSNNPPLFSELITGGPIENNHILKNSRWLCGYCIDNINRPQVSSHQVASYIDGATPFIEEIDEVSTEVVTAYNQRESNYAHHGWSIGAIRTISPWTLSRIHATNQKNSEGTWVTKRNLVVRCRVQVLLQDLTPVPAFVAAIEEALGRLTRFERFQAVYHALSRWGDVVPLEIEMGSSLVLTDTEANFARFPEPLQNTMASLSTIKTAKMIRKGASNNAGWSDGTWTTMNVPGTEWQLIAVTKVIPTIGLLSEELQAQLAELYAARLAYVPPLTIDPIRWLHTIYDDTDNASRTIASVKIRASDYLDGLSLVYSDGVSSISRDSGKGGLAHPHFTLARGEHITEVLSCFDGEWVRGIQFVTNTGRCSGIYGTCEGIPSVSRSKGGVLAGFSISTKKHPDWDYLVSGIRGIWRHDVLPKIPKENDVYSNYFGAKTKHGKGFNDRALIGNSSSMYISSVEVRCGSDIDSIQLTYSDSKNGQNGKIKTARHGGSGGVARQFELKNGEYIVSVSGRYNDQFVTRLCFGTNLGRTSEIYGQENGHDFYVYAPLDEDGKHLRLRYLLGKSSDSRLNGIMFVWTPDMP
;
A
#
# COMPACT_ATOMS: atom_id res chain seq x y z
N MET A 1 1.60 -11.33 -27.08
CA MET A 1 0.23 -11.71 -26.65
C MET A 1 -0.34 -10.49 -25.96
N ASP A 2 -1.21 -9.77 -26.67
CA ASP A 2 -1.87 -8.56 -26.16
C ASP A 2 -2.73 -8.87 -24.93
N PRO A 3 -2.69 -8.05 -23.87
CA PRO A 3 -3.60 -8.18 -22.76
C PRO A 3 -4.97 -7.62 -23.17
N GLY A 4 -5.99 -8.48 -23.07
CA GLY A 4 -7.36 -8.21 -23.49
C GLY A 4 -7.97 -6.94 -22.89
N GLN A 5 -8.54 -6.14 -23.77
CA GLN A 5 -9.50 -5.09 -23.43
C GLN A 5 -10.72 -5.73 -22.75
N TYR A 6 -10.97 -5.36 -21.49
CA TYR A 6 -12.27 -5.58 -20.87
C TYR A 6 -13.28 -4.61 -21.50
N ILE A 7 -14.14 -5.14 -22.36
CA ILE A 7 -15.30 -4.44 -22.91
C ILE A 7 -16.32 -4.31 -21.77
N TYR A 8 -16.58 -3.07 -21.34
CA TYR A 8 -17.74 -2.74 -20.53
C TYR A 8 -18.99 -2.90 -21.39
N THR A 9 -19.75 -3.97 -21.20
CA THR A 9 -21.13 -4.06 -21.68
C THR A 9 -22.00 -3.15 -20.83
N ASN A 10 -22.48 -2.09 -21.45
CA ASN A 10 -23.36 -1.09 -20.85
C ASN A 10 -24.79 -1.65 -20.88
N ASP A 11 -25.18 -2.40 -19.84
CA ASP A 11 -26.57 -2.85 -19.65
C ASP A 11 -27.40 -1.67 -19.13
N SER A 12 -27.89 -0.86 -20.07
CA SER A 12 -28.83 0.22 -19.83
C SER A 12 -30.27 -0.30 -19.77
N SER A 13 -30.61 -1.10 -18.76
CA SER A 13 -32.01 -1.36 -18.42
C SER A 13 -32.13 -2.02 -17.06
N ASN A 14 -31.94 -1.24 -15.98
CA ASN A 14 -32.46 -1.52 -14.65
C ASN A 14 -32.27 -0.28 -13.77
N ASN A 15 -33.05 0.76 -14.04
CA ASN A 15 -33.25 1.81 -13.04
C ASN A 15 -34.05 1.18 -11.88
N PRO A 16 -33.53 1.17 -10.64
CA PRO A 16 -34.34 0.76 -9.51
C PRO A 16 -35.52 1.74 -9.36
N PRO A 17 -36.69 1.27 -8.88
CA PRO A 17 -37.87 2.11 -8.76
C PRO A 17 -37.59 3.28 -7.80
N LEU A 18 -38.01 4.47 -8.22
CA LEU A 18 -38.06 5.67 -7.37
C LEU A 18 -39.02 5.39 -6.21
N PHE A 19 -38.48 5.25 -5.00
CA PHE A 19 -39.25 5.08 -3.77
C PHE A 19 -40.07 6.35 -3.48
N SER A 20 -41.38 6.17 -3.32
CA SER A 20 -42.32 7.21 -2.91
C SER A 20 -42.83 6.88 -1.50
N GLU A 21 -42.12 7.32 -0.47
CA GLU A 21 -42.65 7.38 0.89
C GLU A 21 -43.02 8.82 1.28
N LEU A 22 -44.23 8.92 1.85
CA LEU A 22 -44.91 10.12 2.32
C LEU A 22 -44.30 10.57 3.65
N ILE A 23 -43.62 11.72 3.65
CA ILE A 23 -43.30 12.47 4.86
C ILE A 23 -44.32 13.62 4.95
N THR A 24 -45.32 13.46 5.81
CA THR A 24 -46.38 14.45 6.06
C THR A 24 -45.98 15.36 7.21
N GLY A 25 -45.58 16.61 6.93
CA GLY A 25 -45.37 17.60 8.00
C GLY A 25 -44.74 18.95 7.61
N GLY A 26 -44.05 19.08 6.47
CA GLY A 26 -43.48 20.36 6.00
C GLY A 26 -44.18 20.90 4.75
N PRO A 27 -43.95 22.17 4.36
CA PRO A 27 -44.38 22.67 3.05
C PRO A 27 -43.84 21.73 1.97
N ILE A 28 -44.74 21.17 1.16
CA ILE A 28 -44.48 20.10 0.18
C ILE A 28 -43.29 20.44 -0.75
N GLU A 29 -43.05 21.73 -1.00
CA GLU A 29 -41.98 22.24 -1.85
C GLU A 29 -40.58 21.96 -1.29
N ASN A 30 -40.35 22.13 0.02
CA ASN A 30 -39.01 21.96 0.63
C ASN A 30 -38.54 20.50 0.56
N ASN A 31 -39.46 19.53 0.66
CA ASN A 31 -39.14 18.12 0.48
C ASN A 31 -38.66 17.79 -0.94
N HIS A 32 -39.20 18.47 -1.95
CA HIS A 32 -38.81 18.25 -3.34
C HIS A 32 -37.40 18.80 -3.61
N ILE A 33 -37.07 19.96 -3.03
CA ILE A 33 -35.74 20.58 -3.14
C ILE A 33 -34.68 19.70 -2.48
N LEU A 34 -34.95 19.20 -1.26
CA LEU A 34 -34.05 18.28 -0.55
C LEU A 34 -33.86 16.95 -1.28
N LYS A 35 -34.94 16.38 -1.86
CA LYS A 35 -34.81 15.16 -2.67
C LYS A 35 -33.95 15.40 -3.91
N ASN A 36 -34.14 16.54 -4.57
CA ASN A 36 -33.35 16.93 -5.76
C ASN A 36 -31.87 17.18 -5.43
N SER A 37 -31.56 17.67 -4.23
CA SER A 37 -30.18 17.94 -3.80
C SER A 37 -29.39 16.68 -3.42
N ARG A 38 -30.06 15.52 -3.31
CA ARG A 38 -29.44 14.23 -2.94
C ARG A 38 -28.58 14.29 -1.67
N TRP A 39 -28.94 15.16 -0.73
CA TRP A 39 -28.07 15.46 0.40
C TRP A 39 -27.95 14.32 1.43
N LEU A 40 -28.88 13.37 1.47
CA LEU A 40 -28.77 12.10 2.23
C LEU A 40 -28.02 10.97 1.47
N CYS A 41 -27.56 11.24 0.25
CA CYS A 41 -26.65 10.35 -0.44
C CYS A 41 -25.22 10.56 0.09
N GLY A 42 -24.45 9.48 0.15
CA GLY A 42 -23.04 9.62 0.51
C GLY A 42 -22.24 10.27 -0.62
N TYR A 43 -21.16 10.94 -0.26
CA TYR A 43 -20.22 11.55 -1.19
C TYR A 43 -18.90 10.79 -1.15
N CYS A 44 -18.42 10.35 -2.31
CA CYS A 44 -17.06 9.86 -2.47
C CYS A 44 -16.10 11.05 -2.50
N ILE A 45 -15.11 11.04 -1.61
CA ILE A 45 -14.14 12.12 -1.44
C ILE A 45 -12.69 11.66 -1.65
N ASP A 46 -12.50 10.49 -2.28
CA ASP A 46 -11.18 9.91 -2.53
C ASP A 46 -10.48 10.46 -3.79
N ASN A 47 -11.17 11.28 -4.60
CA ASN A 47 -10.63 11.89 -5.82
C ASN A 47 -10.00 13.27 -5.54
N ILE A 48 -8.93 13.65 -6.27
CA ILE A 48 -8.33 14.98 -6.17
C ILE A 48 -9.17 16.11 -6.78
N ASN A 49 -10.03 15.81 -7.76
CA ASN A 49 -10.63 16.83 -8.63
C ASN A 49 -11.92 17.43 -8.08
N ARG A 50 -12.79 16.61 -7.49
CA ARG A 50 -14.05 17.04 -6.88
C ARG A 50 -14.67 15.90 -6.07
N PRO A 51 -15.51 16.23 -5.07
CA PRO A 51 -16.38 15.25 -4.44
C PRO A 51 -17.42 14.74 -5.46
N GLN A 52 -17.80 13.47 -5.33
CA GLN A 52 -18.78 12.83 -6.21
C GLN A 52 -19.94 12.30 -5.38
N VAL A 53 -21.16 12.73 -5.69
CA VAL A 53 -22.37 12.23 -5.03
C VAL A 53 -22.64 10.79 -5.49
N SER A 54 -22.91 9.90 -4.55
CA SER A 54 -23.37 8.55 -4.84
C SER A 54 -24.78 8.57 -5.42
N SER A 55 -25.11 7.57 -6.23
CA SER A 55 -26.48 7.32 -6.65
C SER A 55 -27.35 6.69 -5.55
N HIS A 56 -26.75 6.26 -4.43
CA HIS A 56 -27.43 5.57 -3.34
C HIS A 56 -27.60 6.51 -2.15
N GLN A 57 -28.82 6.61 -1.66
CA GLN A 57 -29.11 7.24 -0.37
C GLN A 57 -28.52 6.36 0.74
N VAL A 58 -27.71 6.93 1.62
CA VAL A 58 -27.00 6.15 2.65
C VAL A 58 -27.55 6.33 4.06
N ALA A 59 -28.29 7.43 4.28
CA ALA A 59 -28.94 7.73 5.54
C ALA A 59 -30.44 7.99 5.32
N SER A 60 -31.25 7.70 6.33
CA SER A 60 -32.65 8.13 6.45
C SER A 60 -32.86 8.79 7.81
N TYR A 61 -33.95 9.51 7.96
CA TYR A 61 -34.35 10.02 9.27
C TYR A 61 -34.84 8.89 10.17
N ILE A 62 -34.61 9.03 11.46
CA ILE A 62 -35.31 8.25 12.47
C ILE A 62 -36.76 8.73 12.52
N ASP A 63 -37.72 7.82 12.78
CA ASP A 63 -39.15 8.12 12.76
C ASP A 63 -39.49 9.38 13.58
N GLY A 64 -40.08 10.36 12.91
CA GLY A 64 -40.47 11.66 13.50
C GLY A 64 -39.37 12.72 13.54
N ALA A 65 -38.12 12.39 13.22
CA ALA A 65 -37.06 13.38 13.10
C ALA A 65 -37.17 14.16 11.78
N THR A 66 -36.91 15.46 11.83
CA THR A 66 -36.93 16.36 10.67
C THR A 66 -35.68 17.24 10.69
N PRO A 67 -35.14 17.61 9.51
CA PRO A 67 -34.02 18.54 9.48
C PRO A 67 -34.48 19.91 10.00
N PHE A 68 -33.56 20.65 10.59
CA PHE A 68 -33.74 22.07 10.80
C PHE A 68 -33.55 22.78 9.45
N ILE A 69 -34.62 23.40 8.95
CA ILE A 69 -34.62 24.15 7.70
C ILE A 69 -34.83 25.61 8.03
N GLU A 70 -33.87 26.44 7.64
CA GLU A 70 -33.91 27.88 7.80
C GLU A 70 -33.95 28.51 6.40
N GLU A 71 -35.03 29.19 6.06
CA GLU A 71 -35.07 30.04 4.87
C GLU A 71 -34.39 31.37 5.21
N ILE A 72 -33.36 31.70 4.44
CA ILE A 72 -32.50 32.86 4.66
C ILE A 72 -32.46 33.64 3.33
N ASP A 73 -32.24 34.94 3.36
CA ASP A 73 -31.88 35.71 2.17
C ASP A 73 -30.59 36.48 2.45
N GLU A 74 -29.49 35.73 2.51
CA GLU A 74 -28.18 36.27 2.87
C GLU A 74 -27.25 36.28 1.66
N VAL A 75 -26.66 37.44 1.39
CA VAL A 75 -25.56 37.57 0.44
C VAL A 75 -24.26 37.62 1.22
N SER A 76 -23.44 36.59 1.08
CA SER A 76 -22.16 36.50 1.77
C SER A 76 -21.00 36.38 0.79
N THR A 77 -19.84 36.88 1.21
CA THR A 77 -18.58 36.69 0.49
C THR A 77 -17.58 36.10 1.45
N GLU A 78 -16.98 34.99 1.07
CA GLU A 78 -15.98 34.32 1.87
C GLU A 78 -14.73 34.03 1.04
N VAL A 79 -13.60 33.95 1.73
CA VAL A 79 -12.30 33.63 1.15
C VAL A 79 -11.74 32.43 1.90
N VAL A 80 -11.47 31.36 1.15
CA VAL A 80 -10.93 30.11 1.67
C VAL A 80 -9.52 29.91 1.15
N THR A 81 -8.58 29.73 2.07
CA THR A 81 -7.19 29.38 1.75
C THR A 81 -7.00 27.87 1.90
N ALA A 82 -6.42 27.25 0.88
CA ALA A 82 -6.12 25.82 0.84
C ALA A 82 -4.63 25.59 0.59
N TYR A 83 -4.06 24.53 1.18
CA TYR A 83 -2.60 24.28 1.16
C TYR A 83 -2.19 23.12 0.24
N ASN A 84 -3.16 22.51 -0.42
CA ASN A 84 -2.94 21.49 -1.43
C ASN A 84 -4.03 21.53 -2.50
N GLN A 85 -3.71 20.94 -3.65
CA GLN A 85 -4.58 20.94 -4.82
C GLN A 85 -5.95 20.29 -4.55
N ARG A 86 -6.02 19.22 -3.75
CA ARG A 86 -7.29 18.58 -3.38
C ARG A 86 -8.17 19.53 -2.57
N GLU A 87 -7.64 20.13 -1.50
CA GLU A 87 -8.39 21.10 -0.68
C GLU A 87 -8.91 22.26 -1.53
N SER A 88 -8.06 22.81 -2.41
CA SER A 88 -8.42 23.89 -3.33
C SER A 88 -9.58 23.50 -4.25
N ASN A 89 -9.48 22.33 -4.89
CA ASN A 89 -10.51 21.83 -5.80
C ASN A 89 -11.84 21.57 -5.07
N TYR A 90 -11.83 21.12 -3.83
CA TYR A 90 -13.06 20.88 -3.07
C TYR A 90 -13.68 22.18 -2.57
N ALA A 91 -12.86 23.11 -2.10
CA ALA A 91 -13.30 24.46 -1.73
C ALA A 91 -13.96 25.16 -2.93
N HIS A 92 -13.39 24.99 -4.12
CA HIS A 92 -13.94 25.47 -5.39
C HIS A 92 -15.35 24.91 -5.70
N HIS A 93 -15.67 23.71 -5.19
CA HIS A 93 -16.99 23.09 -5.34
C HIS A 93 -17.95 23.37 -4.16
N GLY A 94 -17.58 24.27 -3.25
CA GLY A 94 -18.43 24.71 -2.14
C GLY A 94 -18.19 23.97 -0.82
N TRP A 95 -17.17 23.13 -0.71
CA TRP A 95 -16.90 22.42 0.54
C TRP A 95 -16.09 23.28 1.51
N SER A 96 -16.40 23.21 2.80
CA SER A 96 -15.57 23.84 3.83
C SER A 96 -14.28 23.06 4.07
N ILE A 97 -13.23 23.72 4.57
CA ILE A 97 -11.98 23.02 4.95
C ILE A 97 -12.24 21.97 6.04
N GLY A 98 -13.16 22.24 6.98
CA GLY A 98 -13.58 21.28 8.00
C GLY A 98 -14.14 20.02 7.36
N ALA A 99 -15.12 20.16 6.45
CA ALA A 99 -15.72 19.03 5.75
C ALA A 99 -14.72 18.25 4.90
N ILE A 100 -13.77 18.93 4.26
CA ILE A 100 -12.73 18.29 3.43
C ILE A 100 -11.78 17.44 4.27
N ARG A 101 -11.51 17.86 5.51
CA ARG A 101 -10.60 17.20 6.46
C ARG A 101 -11.27 16.09 7.27
N THR A 102 -12.59 16.02 7.28
CA THR A 102 -13.34 14.89 7.83
C THR A 102 -13.18 13.68 6.92
N ILE A 103 -12.13 12.89 7.14
CA ILE A 103 -11.77 11.72 6.34
C ILE A 103 -11.60 10.53 7.27
N SER A 104 -12.27 9.43 6.97
CA SER A 104 -12.05 8.17 7.70
C SER A 104 -10.70 7.53 7.33
N PRO A 105 -10.12 6.67 8.18
CA PRO A 105 -8.91 5.94 7.81
C PRO A 105 -9.06 5.13 6.50
N TRP A 106 -10.25 4.57 6.26
CA TRP A 106 -10.59 3.86 5.02
C TRP A 106 -10.50 4.75 3.77
N THR A 107 -11.09 5.94 3.85
CA THR A 107 -11.07 6.91 2.76
C THR A 107 -9.67 7.45 2.52
N LEU A 108 -8.91 7.74 3.59
CA LEU A 108 -7.52 8.17 3.48
C LEU A 108 -6.65 7.10 2.79
N SER A 109 -6.86 5.82 3.15
CA SER A 109 -6.17 4.70 2.51
C SER A 109 -6.47 4.62 1.01
N ARG A 110 -7.74 4.78 0.61
CA ARG A 110 -8.13 4.86 -0.81
C ARG A 110 -7.49 6.03 -1.54
N ILE A 111 -7.46 7.22 -0.94
CA ILE A 111 -6.78 8.39 -1.51
C ILE A 111 -5.33 8.04 -1.82
N HIS A 112 -4.59 7.48 -0.87
CA HIS A 112 -3.20 7.07 -1.07
C HIS A 112 -3.05 5.96 -2.12
N ALA A 113 -3.97 5.00 -2.18
CA ALA A 113 -3.94 3.92 -3.16
C ALA A 113 -4.12 4.42 -4.61
N THR A 114 -4.76 5.56 -4.83
CA THR A 114 -4.86 6.16 -6.18
C THR A 114 -3.51 6.66 -6.72
N ASN A 115 -2.51 6.87 -5.85
CA ASN A 115 -1.21 7.44 -6.18
C ASN A 115 -1.30 8.79 -6.94
N GLN A 116 -2.40 9.52 -6.77
CA GLN A 116 -2.57 10.84 -7.38
C GLN A 116 -1.66 11.85 -6.66
N LYS A 117 -0.82 12.55 -7.44
CA LYS A 117 0.02 13.62 -6.90
C LYS A 117 -0.86 14.77 -6.42
N ASN A 118 -0.90 14.98 -5.10
CA ASN A 118 -1.54 16.14 -4.50
C ASN A 118 -0.51 17.26 -4.33
N SER A 119 -0.46 18.18 -5.28
CA SER A 119 0.58 19.23 -5.27
C SER A 119 0.39 20.15 -4.07
N GLU A 120 1.46 20.40 -3.33
CA GLU A 120 1.51 21.42 -2.27
C GLU A 120 1.60 22.82 -2.88
N GLY A 121 1.07 23.81 -2.16
CA GLY A 121 1.03 25.21 -2.58
C GLY A 121 -0.08 25.97 -1.87
N THR A 122 -0.16 27.28 -2.07
CA THR A 122 -1.26 28.08 -1.51
C THR A 122 -2.23 28.46 -2.61
N TRP A 123 -3.50 28.10 -2.44
CA TRP A 123 -4.60 28.52 -3.30
C TRP A 123 -5.60 29.36 -2.52
N VAL A 124 -6.14 30.36 -3.18
CA VAL A 124 -7.19 31.23 -2.65
C VAL A 124 -8.46 30.99 -3.45
N THR A 125 -9.55 30.71 -2.75
CA THR A 125 -10.88 30.54 -3.31
C THR A 125 -11.81 31.61 -2.76
N LYS A 126 -12.26 32.53 -3.61
CA LYS A 126 -13.31 33.49 -3.26
C LYS A 126 -14.67 32.94 -3.68
N ARG A 127 -15.62 32.91 -2.75
CA ARG A 127 -16.99 32.46 -3.00
C ARG A 127 -17.92 33.62 -2.68
N ASN A 128 -18.69 34.04 -3.68
CA ASN A 128 -19.84 34.91 -3.46
C ASN A 128 -21.08 34.02 -3.44
N LEU A 129 -21.83 34.05 -2.36
CA LEU A 129 -22.96 33.17 -2.11
C LEU A 129 -24.22 34.00 -1.94
N VAL A 130 -25.32 33.49 -2.47
CA VAL A 130 -26.68 33.95 -2.17
C VAL A 130 -27.37 32.75 -1.55
N VAL A 131 -27.37 32.69 -0.22
CA VAL A 131 -27.92 31.59 0.56
C VAL A 131 -29.42 31.83 0.69
N ARG A 132 -30.20 30.87 0.18
CA ARG A 132 -31.67 30.90 0.21
C ARG A 132 -32.24 29.97 1.26
N CYS A 133 -31.52 28.88 1.53
CA CYS A 133 -31.93 27.89 2.50
C CYS A 133 -30.70 27.25 3.13
N ARG A 134 -30.70 27.14 4.45
CA ARG A 134 -29.75 26.35 5.22
C ARG A 134 -30.47 25.15 5.80
N VAL A 135 -29.84 23.99 5.69
CA VAL A 135 -30.38 22.72 6.15
C VAL A 135 -29.38 22.10 7.09
N GLN A 136 -29.81 21.80 8.31
CA GLN A 136 -29.01 21.17 9.34
C GLN A 136 -29.70 19.91 9.86
N VAL A 137 -28.92 18.86 10.11
CA VAL A 137 -29.39 17.64 10.77
C VAL A 137 -28.38 17.21 11.83
N LEU A 138 -28.89 16.71 12.96
CA LEU A 138 -28.05 16.12 13.98
C LEU A 138 -27.74 14.68 13.60
N LEU A 139 -26.53 14.20 13.93
CA LEU A 139 -26.15 12.81 13.69
C LEU A 139 -27.15 11.83 14.34
N GLN A 140 -27.63 12.15 15.54
CA GLN A 140 -28.58 11.33 16.30
C GLN A 140 -29.98 11.23 15.68
N ASP A 141 -30.27 12.04 14.66
CA ASP A 141 -31.54 12.04 13.92
C ASP A 141 -31.45 11.22 12.63
N LEU A 142 -30.26 10.68 12.31
CA LEU A 142 -30.00 9.88 11.14
C LEU A 142 -29.79 8.41 11.53
N THR A 143 -30.28 7.52 10.67
CA THR A 143 -30.02 6.09 10.71
C THR A 143 -29.52 5.62 9.34
N PRO A 144 -28.57 4.67 9.26
CA PRO A 144 -28.12 4.15 7.98
C PRO A 144 -29.25 3.37 7.31
N VAL A 145 -29.35 3.46 5.98
CA VAL A 145 -30.34 2.64 5.27
C VAL A 145 -29.97 1.15 5.40
N PRO A 146 -30.95 0.24 5.54
CA PRO A 146 -30.67 -1.19 5.76
C PRO A 146 -29.77 -1.83 4.69
N ALA A 147 -29.91 -1.39 3.44
CA ALA A 147 -29.09 -1.89 2.33
C ALA A 147 -27.60 -1.51 2.44
N PHE A 148 -27.27 -0.38 3.07
CA PHE A 148 -25.89 -0.01 3.34
C PHE A 148 -25.30 -0.89 4.45
N VAL A 149 -26.06 -1.10 5.54
CA VAL A 149 -25.69 -1.98 6.65
C VAL A 149 -25.39 -3.40 6.13
N ALA A 150 -26.31 -3.96 5.35
CA ALA A 150 -26.16 -5.30 4.77
C ALA A 150 -24.91 -5.40 3.86
N ALA A 151 -24.59 -4.37 3.09
CA ALA A 151 -23.38 -4.34 2.26
C ALA A 151 -22.09 -4.36 3.10
N ILE A 152 -22.07 -3.70 4.27
CA ILE A 152 -20.93 -3.72 5.19
C ILE A 152 -20.82 -5.07 5.90
N GLU A 153 -21.94 -5.64 6.36
CA GLU A 153 -21.97 -6.98 6.96
C GLU A 153 -21.48 -8.05 5.97
N GLU A 154 -21.96 -8.01 4.73
CA GLU A 154 -21.51 -8.92 3.67
C GLU A 154 -19.99 -8.76 3.40
N ALA A 155 -19.50 -7.53 3.41
CA ALA A 155 -18.08 -7.25 3.25
C ALA A 155 -17.24 -7.83 4.39
N LEU A 156 -17.68 -7.66 5.64
CA LEU A 156 -17.02 -8.20 6.83
C LEU A 156 -17.10 -9.74 6.89
N GLY A 157 -18.15 -10.33 6.31
CA GLY A 157 -18.36 -11.79 6.23
C GLY A 157 -17.47 -12.54 5.24
N ARG A 158 -16.62 -11.85 4.45
CA ARG A 158 -15.71 -12.51 3.49
C ARG A 158 -14.68 -13.40 4.18
N LEU A 159 -14.15 -14.40 3.48
CA LEU A 159 -13.31 -15.44 4.07
C LEU A 159 -11.91 -14.93 4.43
N THR A 160 -11.25 -14.26 3.50
CA THR A 160 -9.88 -13.79 3.69
C THR A 160 -9.84 -12.32 4.10
N ARG A 161 -8.77 -11.92 4.80
CA ARG A 161 -8.53 -10.52 5.17
C ARG A 161 -8.53 -9.60 3.94
N PHE A 162 -7.87 -10.02 2.86
CA PHE A 162 -7.83 -9.27 1.61
C PHE A 162 -9.24 -9.03 1.05
N GLU A 163 -10.06 -10.08 0.94
CA GLU A 163 -11.43 -9.97 0.41
C GLU A 163 -12.31 -9.08 1.28
N ARG A 164 -12.19 -9.15 2.62
CA ARG A 164 -12.93 -8.25 3.52
C ARG A 164 -12.56 -6.79 3.25
N PHE A 165 -11.27 -6.48 3.15
CA PHE A 165 -10.81 -5.12 2.85
C PHE A 165 -11.32 -4.60 1.52
N GLN A 166 -11.19 -5.41 0.45
CA GLN A 166 -11.64 -5.02 -0.87
C GLN A 166 -13.15 -4.83 -0.94
N ALA A 167 -13.92 -5.69 -0.26
CA ALA A 167 -15.37 -5.56 -0.19
C ALA A 167 -15.79 -4.29 0.57
N VAL A 168 -15.10 -3.92 1.66
CA VAL A 168 -15.37 -2.65 2.36
C VAL A 168 -15.02 -1.45 1.48
N TYR A 169 -13.88 -1.46 0.77
CA TYR A 169 -13.55 -0.39 -0.18
C TYR A 169 -14.61 -0.26 -1.29
N HIS A 170 -15.08 -1.37 -1.82
CA HIS A 170 -16.14 -1.38 -2.82
C HIS A 170 -17.46 -0.82 -2.27
N ALA A 171 -17.85 -1.21 -1.05
CA ALA A 171 -19.02 -0.66 -0.37
C ALA A 171 -18.91 0.86 -0.20
N LEU A 172 -17.81 1.37 0.33
CA LEU A 172 -17.61 2.82 0.51
C LEU A 172 -17.51 3.57 -0.82
N SER A 173 -16.94 2.96 -1.86
CA SER A 173 -16.92 3.56 -3.20
C SER A 173 -18.32 3.62 -3.83
N ARG A 174 -19.21 2.70 -3.47
CA ARG A 174 -20.58 2.64 -3.98
C ARG A 174 -21.51 3.57 -3.22
N TRP A 175 -21.40 3.60 -1.90
CA TRP A 175 -22.33 4.31 -1.00
C TRP A 175 -21.87 5.71 -0.62
N GLY A 176 -20.57 6.01 -0.77
CA GLY A 176 -19.96 7.28 -0.36
C GLY A 176 -19.12 7.16 0.91
N ASP A 177 -18.16 8.06 1.05
CA ASP A 177 -17.23 8.13 2.17
C ASP A 177 -17.78 8.97 3.34
N VAL A 178 -18.54 10.01 3.03
CA VAL A 178 -19.14 10.94 4.00
C VAL A 178 -20.59 11.25 3.66
N VAL A 179 -21.38 11.64 4.65
CA VAL A 179 -22.73 12.22 4.46
C VAL A 179 -22.77 13.65 5.03
N PRO A 180 -23.35 14.63 4.32
CA PRO A 180 -23.57 15.97 4.83
C PRO A 180 -24.45 16.02 6.09
N LEU A 181 -24.04 16.83 7.06
CA LEU A 181 -24.88 17.22 8.20
C LEU A 181 -25.40 18.65 8.07
N GLU A 182 -24.70 19.49 7.31
CA GLU A 182 -25.11 20.87 7.07
C GLU A 182 -24.78 21.27 5.63
N ILE A 183 -25.79 21.81 4.97
CA ILE A 183 -25.70 22.28 3.59
C ILE A 183 -26.37 23.64 3.43
N GLU A 184 -25.93 24.38 2.43
CA GLU A 184 -26.55 25.62 1.99
C GLU A 184 -26.97 25.51 0.53
N MET A 185 -28.18 25.99 0.26
CA MET A 185 -28.78 25.98 -1.06
C MET A 185 -29.05 27.40 -1.55
N GLY A 186 -28.86 27.63 -2.84
CA GLY A 186 -29.08 28.93 -3.46
C GLY A 186 -28.27 29.10 -4.74
N SER A 187 -27.61 30.25 -4.89
CA SER A 187 -26.73 30.56 -6.03
C SER A 187 -25.31 30.92 -5.57
N SER A 188 -24.30 30.55 -6.35
CA SER A 188 -22.91 30.87 -6.03
C SER A 188 -22.05 31.17 -7.25
N LEU A 189 -21.10 32.09 -7.05
CA LEU A 189 -20.01 32.40 -7.97
C LEU A 189 -18.69 32.13 -7.28
N VAL A 190 -17.95 31.13 -7.76
CA VAL A 190 -16.71 30.69 -7.13
C VAL A 190 -15.53 30.91 -8.07
N LEU A 191 -14.49 31.57 -7.55
CA LEU A 191 -13.25 31.84 -8.24
C LEU A 191 -12.08 31.26 -7.44
N THR A 192 -11.24 30.45 -8.08
CA THR A 192 -10.07 29.83 -7.43
C THR A 192 -8.82 30.03 -8.27
N ASP A 193 -7.74 30.50 -7.63
CA ASP A 193 -6.40 30.60 -8.24
C ASP A 193 -5.32 30.36 -7.17
N THR A 194 -4.06 30.30 -7.58
CA THR A 194 -2.90 30.37 -6.69
C THR A 194 -2.86 31.73 -5.99
N GLU A 195 -2.36 31.77 -4.75
CA GLU A 195 -2.23 32.99 -3.96
C GLU A 195 -1.48 34.11 -4.72
N ALA A 196 -0.38 33.76 -5.38
CA ALA A 196 0.44 34.71 -6.14
C ALA A 196 -0.30 35.35 -7.32
N ASN A 197 -1.19 34.62 -7.99
CA ASN A 197 -2.03 35.17 -9.05
C ASN A 197 -3.20 35.96 -8.47
N PHE A 198 -3.80 35.46 -7.39
CA PHE A 198 -4.95 36.09 -6.75
C PHE A 198 -4.59 37.49 -6.22
N ALA A 199 -3.39 37.66 -5.65
CA ALA A 199 -2.87 38.94 -5.17
C ALA A 199 -2.69 40.00 -6.28
N ARG A 200 -2.73 39.60 -7.56
CA ARG A 200 -2.63 40.53 -8.71
C ARG A 200 -3.99 41.02 -9.20
N PHE A 201 -5.08 40.53 -8.62
CA PHE A 201 -6.40 40.92 -9.06
C PHE A 201 -6.74 42.35 -8.60
N PRO A 202 -7.44 43.14 -9.44
CA PRO A 202 -7.83 44.49 -9.09
C PRO A 202 -8.85 44.48 -7.94
N GLU A 203 -8.62 45.29 -6.90
CA GLU A 203 -9.63 45.55 -5.88
C GLU A 203 -10.45 46.80 -6.20
N PRO A 204 -11.79 46.78 -6.04
CA PRO A 204 -12.62 45.64 -5.65
C PRO A 204 -12.96 44.72 -6.83
N LEU A 205 -12.89 43.41 -6.61
CA LEU A 205 -13.27 42.42 -7.62
C LEU A 205 -14.80 42.47 -7.83
N GLN A 206 -15.24 43.07 -8.94
CA GLN A 206 -16.67 43.15 -9.27
C GLN A 206 -17.25 41.75 -9.56
N ASN A 207 -18.41 41.44 -8.97
CA ASN A 207 -19.10 40.14 -9.11
C ASN A 207 -19.83 39.96 -10.47
N THR A 208 -19.24 40.50 -11.54
CA THR A 208 -19.78 40.41 -12.90
C THR A 208 -18.97 39.42 -13.72
N MET A 209 -19.64 38.57 -14.50
CA MET A 209 -18.97 37.61 -15.37
C MET A 209 -18.04 38.30 -16.38
N ALA A 210 -18.41 39.49 -16.85
CA ALA A 210 -17.59 40.28 -17.77
C ALA A 210 -16.23 40.62 -17.17
N SER A 211 -16.18 41.08 -15.91
CA SER A 211 -14.91 41.41 -15.25
C SER A 211 -14.06 40.16 -15.02
N LEU A 212 -14.69 39.08 -14.53
CA LEU A 212 -14.00 37.86 -14.17
C LEU A 212 -13.50 37.08 -15.40
N SER A 213 -14.16 37.23 -16.55
CA SER A 213 -13.72 36.61 -17.81
C SER A 213 -12.36 37.15 -18.31
N THR A 214 -11.93 38.33 -17.83
CA THR A 214 -10.60 38.88 -18.14
C THR A 214 -9.47 38.14 -17.41
N ILE A 215 -9.80 37.40 -16.35
CA ILE A 215 -8.86 36.63 -15.54
C ILE A 215 -8.62 35.27 -16.18
N LYS A 216 -7.55 35.14 -16.96
CA LYS A 216 -7.24 33.90 -17.70
C LYS A 216 -6.70 32.77 -16.83
N THR A 217 -6.20 33.07 -15.64
CA THR A 217 -5.50 32.10 -14.78
C THR A 217 -6.43 31.39 -13.80
N ALA A 218 -7.56 32.00 -13.46
CA ALA A 218 -8.45 31.51 -12.43
C ALA A 218 -9.47 30.51 -12.96
N LYS A 219 -9.78 29.49 -12.15
CA LYS A 219 -10.92 28.60 -12.38
C LYS A 219 -12.18 29.28 -11.87
N MET A 220 -13.27 29.17 -12.64
CA MET A 220 -14.55 29.74 -12.28
C MET A 220 -15.67 28.71 -12.41
N ILE A 221 -16.51 28.63 -11.39
CA ILE A 221 -17.75 27.85 -11.41
C ILE A 221 -18.89 28.75 -10.94
N ARG A 222 -20.06 28.55 -11.55
CA ARG A 222 -21.32 29.12 -11.11
C ARG A 222 -22.33 28.01 -10.84
N LYS A 223 -23.15 28.19 -9.82
CA LYS A 223 -24.28 27.32 -9.46
C LYS A 223 -25.50 28.18 -9.18
N GLY A 224 -26.70 27.73 -9.53
CA GLY A 224 -27.93 28.49 -9.36
C GLY A 224 -28.82 28.49 -10.60
N ALA A 225 -29.60 29.57 -10.78
CA ALA A 225 -30.65 29.67 -11.79
C ALA A 225 -30.17 29.33 -13.21
N SER A 226 -30.95 28.51 -13.90
CA SER A 226 -30.57 27.89 -15.18
C SER A 226 -30.63 28.88 -16.37
N ASN A 227 -31.42 29.93 -16.23
CA ASN A 227 -31.70 30.91 -17.29
C ASN A 227 -30.59 31.96 -17.52
N ASN A 228 -29.45 31.87 -16.81
CA ASN A 228 -28.34 32.83 -16.88
C ASN A 228 -28.71 34.28 -16.57
N ALA A 229 -29.90 34.55 -16.03
CA ALA A 229 -30.34 35.90 -15.73
C ALA A 229 -29.49 36.53 -14.61
N GLY A 230 -29.10 37.80 -14.79
CA GLY A 230 -28.38 38.61 -13.80
C GLY A 230 -26.88 38.29 -13.60
N TRP A 231 -26.34 37.24 -14.22
CA TRP A 231 -24.92 36.88 -14.07
C TRP A 231 -23.96 37.86 -14.80
N SER A 232 -24.43 38.48 -15.88
CA SER A 232 -23.62 39.41 -16.69
C SER A 232 -23.44 40.77 -16.03
N ASP A 233 -24.51 41.29 -15.41
CA ASP A 233 -24.56 42.63 -14.81
C ASP A 233 -24.42 42.61 -13.27
N GLY A 234 -24.34 41.42 -12.66
CA GLY A 234 -24.17 41.25 -11.22
C GLY A 234 -25.48 41.27 -10.43
N THR A 235 -26.63 41.44 -11.08
CA THR A 235 -27.95 41.46 -10.42
C THR A 235 -28.43 40.09 -9.94
N TRP A 236 -27.71 39.01 -10.28
CA TRP A 236 -27.99 37.65 -9.79
C TRP A 236 -28.02 37.55 -8.25
N THR A 237 -27.35 38.47 -7.54
CA THR A 237 -27.39 38.51 -6.06
C THR A 237 -28.71 39.02 -5.49
N THR A 238 -29.46 39.81 -6.24
CA THR A 238 -30.75 40.38 -5.82
C THR A 238 -31.94 39.75 -6.53
N MET A 239 -31.71 38.88 -7.53
CA MET A 239 -32.77 38.16 -8.22
C MET A 239 -33.49 37.18 -7.28
N ASN A 240 -34.81 37.25 -7.30
CA ASN A 240 -35.66 36.27 -6.64
C ASN A 240 -35.72 35.01 -7.52
N VAL A 241 -35.12 33.92 -7.06
CA VAL A 241 -35.04 32.64 -7.78
C VAL A 241 -35.98 31.64 -7.11
N PRO A 242 -36.90 30.99 -7.85
CA PRO A 242 -37.80 29.99 -7.30
C PRO A 242 -37.05 28.86 -6.59
N GLY A 243 -37.65 28.31 -5.53
CA GLY A 243 -37.07 27.20 -4.75
C GLY A 243 -36.67 25.99 -5.59
N THR A 244 -37.41 25.72 -6.67
CA THR A 244 -37.13 24.64 -7.63
C THR A 244 -35.82 24.78 -8.39
N GLU A 245 -35.24 26.00 -8.43
CA GLU A 245 -33.97 26.29 -9.10
C GLU A 245 -32.79 26.41 -8.11
N TRP A 246 -33.03 26.27 -6.80
CA TRP A 246 -31.96 26.28 -5.81
C TRP A 246 -31.04 25.07 -5.97
N GLN A 247 -29.74 25.29 -5.87
CA GLN A 247 -28.72 24.24 -5.96
C GLN A 247 -27.89 24.17 -4.70
N LEU A 248 -27.25 23.02 -4.46
CA LEU A 248 -26.27 22.85 -3.39
C LEU A 248 -25.02 23.71 -3.67
N ILE A 249 -24.90 24.81 -2.94
CA ILE A 249 -23.83 25.78 -3.11
C ILE A 249 -22.71 25.61 -2.08
N ALA A 250 -23.03 25.14 -0.87
CA ALA A 250 -22.03 24.85 0.14
C ALA A 250 -22.33 23.58 0.96
N VAL A 251 -21.26 22.89 1.36
CA VAL A 251 -21.26 21.78 2.32
C VAL A 251 -20.32 22.18 3.46
N THR A 252 -20.89 22.53 4.61
CA THR A 252 -20.13 23.09 5.73
C THR A 252 -19.69 22.02 6.72
N LYS A 253 -20.53 21.01 6.97
CA LYS A 253 -20.27 19.93 7.91
C LYS A 253 -20.67 18.58 7.34
N VAL A 254 -19.83 17.57 7.57
CA VAL A 254 -20.08 16.17 7.18
C VAL A 254 -19.67 15.23 8.31
N ILE A 255 -20.06 13.98 8.19
CA ILE A 255 -19.55 12.86 8.99
C ILE A 255 -19.12 11.72 8.08
N PRO A 256 -18.16 10.87 8.49
CA PRO A 256 -17.90 9.62 7.80
C PRO A 256 -19.16 8.77 7.72
N THR A 257 -19.46 8.21 6.57
CA THR A 257 -20.64 7.35 6.36
C THR A 257 -20.63 6.14 7.31
N ILE A 258 -19.44 5.60 7.61
CA ILE A 258 -19.28 4.52 8.59
C ILE A 258 -19.68 4.93 10.02
N GLY A 259 -19.70 6.23 10.33
CA GLY A 259 -20.15 6.74 11.62
C GLY A 259 -21.66 6.66 11.84
N LEU A 260 -22.43 6.31 10.80
CA LEU A 260 -23.85 6.00 10.90
C LEU A 260 -24.10 4.57 11.42
N LEU A 261 -23.14 3.67 11.29
CA LEU A 261 -23.30 2.25 11.64
C LEU A 261 -23.39 2.06 13.16
N SER A 262 -23.84 0.89 13.60
CA SER A 262 -23.81 0.52 15.01
C SER A 262 -22.38 0.53 15.56
N GLU A 263 -22.23 0.75 16.87
CA GLU A 263 -20.91 0.71 17.54
C GLU A 263 -20.18 -0.61 17.30
N GLU A 264 -20.92 -1.72 17.23
CA GLU A 264 -20.36 -3.05 16.92
C GLU A 264 -19.73 -3.09 15.52
N LEU A 265 -20.45 -2.66 14.48
CA LEU A 265 -19.92 -2.64 13.11
C LEU A 265 -18.76 -1.65 12.97
N GLN A 266 -18.83 -0.50 13.66
CA GLN A 266 -17.71 0.45 13.71
C GLN A 266 -16.47 -0.18 14.36
N ALA A 267 -16.63 -0.93 15.45
CA ALA A 267 -15.54 -1.64 16.11
C ALA A 267 -14.94 -2.73 15.20
N GLN A 268 -15.77 -3.53 14.51
CA GLN A 268 -15.30 -4.54 13.56
C GLN A 268 -14.54 -3.92 12.38
N LEU A 269 -15.01 -2.78 11.86
CA LEU A 269 -14.29 -2.02 10.83
C LEU A 269 -12.96 -1.46 11.36
N ALA A 270 -12.92 -0.95 12.59
CA ALA A 270 -11.69 -0.46 13.19
C ALA A 270 -10.67 -1.59 13.41
N GLU A 271 -11.11 -2.74 13.92
CA GLU A 271 -10.27 -3.94 14.11
C GLU A 271 -9.74 -4.45 12.77
N LEU A 272 -10.60 -4.57 11.75
CA LEU A 272 -10.18 -4.96 10.42
C LEU A 272 -9.12 -3.98 9.90
N TYR A 273 -9.37 -2.67 9.98
CA TYR A 273 -8.43 -1.62 9.55
C TYR A 273 -7.09 -1.71 10.27
N ALA A 274 -7.07 -1.97 11.57
CA ALA A 274 -5.84 -2.19 12.33
C ALA A 274 -5.11 -3.46 11.88
N ALA A 275 -5.84 -4.56 11.67
CA ALA A 275 -5.33 -5.84 11.17
C ALA A 275 -4.82 -5.76 9.72
N ARG A 276 -5.01 -4.64 9.02
CA ARG A 276 -4.38 -4.35 7.72
C ARG A 276 -2.88 -4.52 7.79
N LEU A 277 -2.26 -4.06 8.88
CA LEU A 277 -0.81 -3.96 9.03
C LEU A 277 -0.27 -5.05 9.96
N ALA A 278 0.92 -5.56 9.64
CA ALA A 278 1.71 -6.40 10.53
C ALA A 278 3.17 -5.95 10.53
N TYR A 279 3.85 -6.13 11.66
CA TYR A 279 5.28 -5.83 11.79
C TYR A 279 6.05 -7.15 11.80
N VAL A 280 7.07 -7.26 10.94
CA VAL A 280 7.94 -8.46 10.90
C VAL A 280 9.42 -8.04 10.92
N PRO A 281 10.20 -8.47 11.94
CA PRO A 281 9.73 -9.22 13.12
C PRO A 281 8.78 -8.39 14.01
N PRO A 282 7.98 -9.04 14.88
CA PRO A 282 7.06 -8.34 15.77
C PRO A 282 7.74 -7.26 16.63
N LEU A 283 6.98 -6.24 17.02
CA LEU A 283 7.45 -5.19 17.92
C LEU A 283 7.72 -5.78 19.31
N THR A 284 9.00 -6.02 19.61
CA THR A 284 9.46 -6.15 20.99
C THR A 284 9.61 -4.75 21.57
N ILE A 285 8.91 -4.46 22.67
CA ILE A 285 9.18 -3.28 23.48
C ILE A 285 10.54 -3.54 24.14
N ASP A 286 11.61 -3.13 23.47
CA ASP A 286 12.91 -3.10 24.11
C ASP A 286 12.84 -2.08 25.26
N PRO A 287 13.54 -2.33 26.39
CA PRO A 287 13.65 -1.33 27.46
C PRO A 287 14.10 -0.02 26.83
N ILE A 288 13.44 1.10 27.18
CA ILE A 288 13.75 2.43 26.64
C ILE A 288 15.24 2.71 26.85
N ARG A 289 16.04 2.45 25.82
CA ARG A 289 17.47 2.75 25.78
C ARG A 289 17.59 4.06 25.04
N TRP A 290 17.87 5.13 25.78
CA TRP A 290 18.05 6.52 25.34
C TRP A 290 19.07 6.76 24.20
N LEU A 291 19.66 5.70 23.63
CA LEU A 291 20.67 5.75 22.57
C LEU A 291 20.14 5.37 21.18
N HIS A 292 18.86 5.00 21.06
CA HIS A 292 18.24 4.64 19.77
C HIS A 292 17.30 5.75 19.29
N THR A 293 17.36 6.04 17.99
CA THR A 293 16.30 6.77 17.29
C THR A 293 15.52 5.80 16.43
N ILE A 294 14.18 5.84 16.52
CA ILE A 294 13.28 4.98 15.74
C ILE A 294 12.58 5.87 14.71
N TYR A 295 12.58 5.43 13.46
CA TYR A 295 11.82 6.03 12.36
C TYR A 295 10.79 5.01 11.91
N ASP A 296 9.52 5.40 11.89
CA ASP A 296 8.41 4.51 11.61
C ASP A 296 7.57 5.06 10.45
N ASP A 297 7.36 4.23 9.44
CA ASP A 297 6.61 4.56 8.22
C ASP A 297 5.10 4.27 8.32
N THR A 298 4.53 4.06 9.50
CA THR A 298 3.09 3.74 9.67
C THR A 298 2.17 4.75 8.99
N ASP A 299 2.48 6.05 9.09
CA ASP A 299 1.70 7.12 8.46
C ASP A 299 1.74 7.04 6.92
N ASN A 300 2.76 6.38 6.37
CA ASN A 300 2.92 6.15 4.95
C ASN A 300 2.50 4.74 4.50
N ALA A 301 2.11 3.85 5.41
CA ALA A 301 1.80 2.45 5.09
C ALA A 301 0.61 2.29 4.13
N SER A 302 -0.21 3.32 3.95
CA SER A 302 -1.29 3.35 2.96
C SER A 302 -0.81 3.69 1.54
N ARG A 303 0.44 4.15 1.36
CA ARG A 303 1.01 4.55 0.07
C ARG A 303 1.66 3.37 -0.66
N THR A 304 1.88 3.52 -1.96
CA THR A 304 2.58 2.51 -2.78
C THR A 304 4.05 2.86 -2.89
N ILE A 305 4.96 1.98 -2.46
CA ILE A 305 6.41 2.16 -2.63
C ILE A 305 6.73 2.21 -4.14
N ALA A 306 7.46 3.23 -4.57
CA ALA A 306 7.96 3.39 -5.94
C ALA A 306 9.44 3.05 -6.06
N SER A 307 10.26 3.40 -5.06
CA SER A 307 11.66 2.97 -5.02
C SER A 307 12.24 2.91 -3.62
N VAL A 308 13.32 2.16 -3.47
CA VAL A 308 14.12 2.07 -2.24
C VAL A 308 15.46 2.76 -2.46
N LYS A 309 15.82 3.66 -1.54
CA LYS A 309 17.11 4.35 -1.48
C LYS A 309 17.96 3.77 -0.37
N ILE A 310 19.22 3.48 -0.70
CA ILE A 310 20.12 2.73 0.18
C ILE A 310 21.49 3.38 0.17
N ARG A 311 22.05 3.56 1.38
CA ARG A 311 23.44 3.91 1.60
C ARG A 311 24.08 2.79 2.40
N ALA A 312 25.13 2.19 1.85
CA ALA A 312 25.82 1.09 2.51
C ALA A 312 27.28 0.99 2.05
N SER A 313 28.15 0.58 2.97
CA SER A 313 29.48 0.01 2.71
C SER A 313 29.56 -1.40 3.29
N ASP A 314 30.30 -1.59 4.38
CA ASP A 314 30.30 -2.83 5.16
C ASP A 314 29.08 -2.94 6.08
N TYR A 315 28.46 -1.80 6.37
CA TYR A 315 27.23 -1.65 7.14
C TYR A 315 26.19 -0.90 6.34
N LEU A 316 24.94 -0.99 6.77
CA LEU A 316 23.86 -0.16 6.28
C LEU A 316 23.85 1.18 7.04
N ASP A 317 24.23 2.25 6.35
CA ASP A 317 24.23 3.61 6.89
C ASP A 317 22.84 4.24 6.81
N GLY A 318 22.06 3.94 5.78
CA GLY A 318 20.75 4.56 5.57
C GLY A 318 19.85 3.77 4.63
N LEU A 319 18.56 3.78 4.95
CA LEU A 319 17.50 3.15 4.19
C LEU A 319 16.27 4.07 4.21
N SER A 320 15.75 4.40 3.02
CA SER A 320 14.52 5.17 2.89
C SER A 320 13.71 4.73 1.69
N LEU A 321 12.42 5.07 1.71
CA LEU A 321 11.45 4.73 0.69
C LEU A 321 11.01 6.00 -0.02
N VAL A 322 10.79 5.89 -1.32
CA VAL A 322 10.05 6.89 -2.10
C VAL A 322 8.74 6.26 -2.51
N TYR A 323 7.63 6.91 -2.21
CA TYR A 323 6.29 6.49 -2.56
C TYR A 323 5.87 7.06 -3.92
N SER A 324 4.87 6.45 -4.53
CA SER A 324 4.44 6.74 -5.91
C SER A 324 3.82 8.13 -6.09
N ASP A 325 3.36 8.76 -5.01
CA ASP A 325 2.89 10.14 -4.99
C ASP A 325 4.01 11.18 -4.79
N GLY A 326 5.26 10.72 -4.65
CA GLY A 326 6.45 11.55 -4.48
C GLY A 326 6.85 11.79 -3.02
N VAL A 327 6.03 11.38 -2.05
CA VAL A 327 6.42 11.43 -0.63
C VAL A 327 7.58 10.49 -0.41
N SER A 328 8.54 10.89 0.42
CA SER A 328 9.63 10.02 0.88
C SER A 328 9.43 9.71 2.36
N SER A 329 9.83 8.51 2.78
CA SER A 329 9.94 8.23 4.21
C SER A 329 10.92 9.21 4.85
N ILE A 330 10.78 9.40 6.17
CA ILE A 330 11.69 10.24 6.93
C ILE A 330 13.06 9.56 6.91
N SER A 331 13.91 9.96 5.96
CA SER A 331 15.29 9.51 5.90
C SER A 331 16.11 10.32 6.87
N ARG A 332 16.97 9.67 7.65
CA ARG A 332 18.27 10.26 7.91
C ARG A 332 19.30 9.61 7.01
N ASP A 333 20.11 10.44 6.38
CA ASP A 333 21.49 10.11 6.09
C ASP A 333 22.18 9.87 7.44
N SER A 334 21.93 8.71 8.06
CA SER A 334 22.29 8.42 9.46
C SER A 334 23.80 8.48 9.71
N GLY A 335 24.62 8.54 8.67
CA GLY A 335 26.03 8.92 8.80
C GLY A 335 26.54 9.53 7.52
N LYS A 336 27.70 10.21 7.60
CA LYS A 336 28.49 10.59 6.42
C LYS A 336 29.16 9.40 5.72
N GLY A 337 28.99 8.18 6.27
CA GLY A 337 29.53 6.93 5.75
C GLY A 337 28.74 6.35 4.57
N GLY A 338 29.30 5.28 3.99
CA GLY A 338 28.67 4.48 2.95
C GLY A 338 28.65 5.11 1.56
N LEU A 339 28.57 4.25 0.54
CA LEU A 339 28.29 4.67 -0.83
C LEU A 339 26.78 4.66 -1.06
N ALA A 340 26.27 5.70 -1.73
CA ALA A 340 24.90 5.69 -2.21
C ALA A 340 24.77 4.69 -3.35
N HIS A 341 23.85 3.74 -3.21
CA HIS A 341 23.57 2.76 -4.25
C HIS A 341 22.49 3.28 -5.21
N PRO A 342 22.46 2.80 -6.47
CA PRO A 342 21.36 3.07 -7.37
C PRO A 342 20.01 2.69 -6.74
N HIS A 343 18.99 3.51 -6.97
CA HIS A 343 17.66 3.24 -6.41
C HIS A 343 17.10 1.92 -6.94
N PHE A 344 16.58 1.08 -6.04
CA PHE A 344 15.79 -0.07 -6.44
C PHE A 344 14.38 0.40 -6.81
N THR A 345 14.17 0.70 -8.09
CA THR A 345 12.88 1.20 -8.60
C THR A 345 11.93 0.03 -8.89
N LEU A 346 10.67 0.16 -8.49
CA LEU A 346 9.60 -0.81 -8.69
C LEU A 346 8.77 -0.42 -9.92
N ALA A 347 8.42 -1.40 -10.75
CA ALA A 347 7.47 -1.20 -11.84
C ALA A 347 6.03 -1.02 -11.31
N ARG A 348 5.12 -0.52 -12.16
CA ARG A 348 3.70 -0.46 -11.80
C ARG A 348 3.17 -1.87 -11.51
N GLY A 349 2.55 -2.05 -10.34
CA GLY A 349 2.03 -3.34 -9.87
C GLY A 349 3.09 -4.29 -9.31
N GLU A 350 4.34 -3.84 -9.22
CA GLU A 350 5.41 -4.57 -8.55
C GLU A 350 5.49 -4.14 -7.09
N HIS A 351 5.52 -5.11 -6.19
CA HIS A 351 5.53 -4.91 -4.74
C HIS A 351 6.63 -5.76 -4.13
N ILE A 352 7.31 -5.23 -3.10
CA ILE A 352 8.28 -6.00 -2.31
C ILE A 352 7.50 -6.96 -1.40
N THR A 353 7.81 -8.24 -1.48
CA THR A 353 7.13 -9.32 -0.75
C THR A 353 8.03 -10.00 0.27
N GLU A 354 9.35 -9.86 0.12
CA GLU A 354 10.32 -10.43 1.04
C GLU A 354 11.54 -9.51 1.16
N VAL A 355 12.11 -9.45 2.36
CA VAL A 355 13.33 -8.71 2.67
C VAL A 355 14.31 -9.68 3.31
N LEU A 356 15.45 -9.92 2.66
CA LEU A 356 16.58 -10.64 3.23
C LEU A 356 17.49 -9.62 3.90
N SER A 357 17.80 -9.82 5.18
CA SER A 357 18.70 -8.96 5.96
C SER A 357 19.79 -9.79 6.64
N CYS A 358 21.00 -9.26 6.74
CA CYS A 358 22.12 -9.87 7.44
C CYS A 358 22.54 -9.00 8.62
N PHE A 359 22.71 -9.62 9.79
CA PHE A 359 22.97 -8.94 11.05
C PHE A 359 24.24 -9.42 11.72
N ASP A 360 25.12 -8.50 12.08
CA ASP A 360 26.27 -8.75 12.95
C ASP A 360 26.04 -8.06 14.31
N GLY A 361 25.71 -8.86 15.32
CA GLY A 361 25.21 -8.35 16.59
C GLY A 361 23.91 -7.57 16.38
N GLU A 362 23.92 -6.28 16.74
CA GLU A 362 22.79 -5.38 16.53
C GLU A 362 22.83 -4.66 15.17
N TRP A 363 23.92 -4.78 14.39
CA TRP A 363 24.10 -3.95 13.19
C TRP A 363 23.64 -4.64 11.92
N VAL A 364 22.93 -3.90 11.06
CA VAL A 364 22.56 -4.39 9.74
C VAL A 364 23.73 -4.25 8.78
N ARG A 365 24.18 -5.38 8.24
CA ARG A 365 25.33 -5.47 7.34
C ARG A 365 24.94 -5.51 5.88
N GLY A 366 23.86 -6.23 5.58
CA GLY A 366 23.39 -6.42 4.22
C GLY A 366 21.89 -6.54 4.10
N ILE A 367 21.35 -6.14 2.96
CA ILE A 367 19.92 -6.20 2.66
C ILE A 367 19.65 -6.51 1.19
N GLN A 368 18.59 -7.26 0.91
CA GLN A 368 18.08 -7.53 -0.43
C GLN A 368 16.56 -7.58 -0.43
N PHE A 369 15.95 -7.06 -1.49
CA PHE A 369 14.51 -7.06 -1.70
C PHE A 369 14.11 -8.08 -2.76
N VAL A 370 13.02 -8.79 -2.53
CA VAL A 370 12.38 -9.69 -3.50
C VAL A 370 10.96 -9.21 -3.75
N THR A 371 10.55 -9.19 -5.01
CA THR A 371 9.25 -8.69 -5.42
C THR A 371 8.27 -9.80 -5.82
N ASN A 372 6.98 -9.45 -5.87
CA ASN A 372 5.92 -10.32 -6.38
C ASN A 372 6.10 -10.75 -7.85
N THR A 373 6.95 -10.08 -8.63
CA THR A 373 7.30 -10.50 -10.00
C THR A 373 8.44 -11.51 -10.03
N GLY A 374 9.07 -11.78 -8.88
CA GLY A 374 10.22 -12.68 -8.75
C GLY A 374 11.55 -11.97 -8.97
N ARG A 375 11.55 -10.65 -9.14
CA ARG A 375 12.78 -9.87 -9.26
C ARG A 375 13.43 -9.71 -7.89
N CYS A 376 14.75 -9.87 -7.86
CA CYS A 376 15.56 -9.54 -6.69
C CYS A 376 16.36 -8.27 -6.97
N SER A 377 16.53 -7.42 -5.95
CA SER A 377 17.56 -6.40 -5.99
C SER A 377 18.95 -7.03 -5.93
N GLY A 378 20.00 -6.22 -6.15
CA GLY A 378 21.32 -6.56 -5.65
C GLY A 378 21.28 -6.76 -4.12
N ILE A 379 22.24 -7.48 -3.59
CA ILE A 379 22.51 -7.48 -2.15
C ILE A 379 23.34 -6.24 -1.87
N TYR A 380 22.78 -5.31 -1.11
CA TYR A 380 23.44 -4.07 -0.72
C TYR A 380 24.17 -4.30 0.60
N GLY A 381 25.38 -3.75 0.73
CA GLY A 381 26.24 -3.98 1.89
C GLY A 381 27.01 -5.31 1.82
N THR A 382 27.45 -5.80 2.98
CA THR A 382 28.15 -7.09 3.09
C THR A 382 27.28 -8.13 3.80
N CYS A 383 27.39 -9.41 3.43
CA CYS A 383 26.73 -10.48 4.17
C CYS A 383 27.67 -11.01 5.24
N GLU A 384 27.75 -10.27 6.33
CA GLU A 384 28.29 -10.75 7.60
C GLU A 384 27.14 -11.05 8.57
N GLY A 385 27.34 -12.02 9.45
CA GLY A 385 26.29 -12.47 10.36
C GLY A 385 25.40 -13.57 9.83
N ILE A 386 24.25 -13.73 10.48
CA ILE A 386 23.22 -14.71 10.13
C ILE A 386 22.18 -14.03 9.21
N PRO A 387 21.97 -14.52 7.98
CA PRO A 387 20.88 -14.06 7.14
C PRO A 387 19.52 -14.41 7.75
N SER A 388 18.58 -13.47 7.65
CA SER A 388 17.20 -13.61 8.09
C SER A 388 16.27 -13.10 6.99
N VAL A 389 15.15 -13.80 6.78
CA VAL A 389 14.15 -13.43 5.79
C VAL A 389 12.90 -12.92 6.50
N SER A 390 12.59 -11.65 6.29
CA SER A 390 11.37 -10.99 6.77
C SER A 390 10.32 -10.99 5.68
N ARG A 391 9.13 -11.53 5.99
CA ARG A 391 7.93 -11.52 5.12
C ARG A 391 6.68 -11.74 5.97
N SER A 392 5.52 -11.34 5.44
CA SER A 392 4.21 -11.63 6.04
C SER A 392 3.33 -12.36 5.03
N LYS A 393 2.68 -13.46 5.44
CA LYS A 393 1.79 -14.24 4.57
C LYS A 393 0.63 -13.35 4.08
N GLY A 394 0.37 -13.34 2.77
CA GLY A 394 -0.59 -12.40 2.16
C GLY A 394 -0.19 -10.92 2.22
N GLY A 395 1.01 -10.58 2.68
CA GLY A 395 1.45 -9.22 2.92
C GLY A 395 2.41 -8.69 1.85
N VAL A 396 2.31 -7.41 1.53
CA VAL A 396 3.32 -6.65 0.79
C VAL A 396 3.96 -5.61 1.69
N LEU A 397 5.23 -5.33 1.49
CA LEU A 397 5.94 -4.30 2.25
C LEU A 397 5.32 -2.92 1.93
N ALA A 398 4.97 -2.20 2.98
CA ALA A 398 4.37 -0.88 2.95
C ALA A 398 5.29 0.20 3.51
N GLY A 399 6.22 -0.17 4.38
CA GLY A 399 7.10 0.75 5.09
C GLY A 399 8.13 0.01 5.94
N PHE A 400 9.00 0.76 6.62
CA PHE A 400 9.87 0.21 7.65
C PHE A 400 9.68 0.90 9.01
N SER A 401 9.94 0.15 10.08
CA SER A 401 10.35 0.68 11.38
C SER A 401 11.84 0.44 11.53
N ILE A 402 12.65 1.49 11.44
CA ILE A 402 14.11 1.43 11.45
C ILE A 402 14.63 2.02 12.76
N SER A 403 15.52 1.30 13.44
CA SER A 403 16.26 1.84 14.58
C SER A 403 17.70 2.17 14.18
N THR A 404 18.19 3.33 14.60
CA THR A 404 19.58 3.75 14.40
C THR A 404 20.25 4.05 15.73
N LYS A 405 21.55 3.77 15.81
CA LYS A 405 22.39 4.00 17.00
C LYS A 405 23.77 4.46 16.58
N LYS A 406 24.41 5.30 17.40
CA LYS A 406 25.80 5.71 17.19
C LYS A 406 26.73 4.50 17.39
N HIS A 407 27.54 4.18 16.38
CA HIS A 407 28.53 3.12 16.46
C HIS A 407 29.78 3.58 17.24
N PRO A 408 30.55 2.69 17.88
CA PRO A 408 31.82 3.06 18.52
C PRO A 408 32.86 3.66 17.56
N ASP A 409 33.06 3.01 16.42
CA ASP A 409 34.08 3.36 15.43
C ASP A 409 33.55 4.17 14.23
N TRP A 410 32.22 4.24 14.07
CA TRP A 410 31.55 4.85 12.93
C TRP A 410 30.49 5.83 13.43
N ASP A 411 29.81 6.54 12.51
CA ASP A 411 28.72 7.45 12.88
C ASP A 411 27.43 6.67 13.26
N TYR A 412 26.22 7.20 13.04
CA TYR A 412 25.02 6.38 13.25
C TYR A 412 24.85 5.36 12.14
N LEU A 413 24.62 4.12 12.55
CA LEU A 413 24.35 3.00 11.66
C LEU A 413 22.96 2.45 11.96
N VAL A 414 22.41 1.71 11.00
CA VAL A 414 21.16 0.97 11.19
C VAL A 414 21.40 -0.20 12.13
N SER A 415 20.73 -0.18 13.27
CA SER A 415 20.82 -1.20 14.32
C SER A 415 19.59 -2.11 14.39
N GLY A 416 18.65 -1.96 13.45
CA GLY A 416 17.44 -2.77 13.41
C GLY A 416 16.49 -2.36 12.29
N ILE A 417 15.88 -3.34 11.65
CA ILE A 417 14.91 -3.15 10.57
C ILE A 417 13.73 -4.08 10.83
N ARG A 418 12.52 -3.50 10.84
CA ARG A 418 11.27 -4.24 10.84
C ARG A 418 10.47 -3.79 9.62
N GLY A 419 9.98 -4.74 8.84
CA GLY A 419 9.07 -4.44 7.74
C GLY A 419 7.66 -4.20 8.28
N ILE A 420 6.99 -3.17 7.75
CA ILE A 420 5.56 -2.93 7.92
C ILE A 420 4.87 -3.54 6.71
N TRP A 421 4.00 -4.52 6.93
CA TRP A 421 3.38 -5.33 5.87
C TRP A 421 1.88 -5.07 5.82
N ARG A 422 1.35 -4.75 4.64
CA ARG A 422 -0.09 -4.55 4.42
C ARG A 422 -0.72 -5.69 3.63
N HIS A 423 -1.97 -6.02 3.95
CA HIS A 423 -2.66 -7.23 3.47
C HIS A 423 -3.87 -6.93 2.56
N ASP A 424 -4.05 -5.67 2.17
CA ASP A 424 -5.18 -5.19 1.36
C ASP A 424 -4.81 -4.94 -0.11
N VAL A 425 -3.62 -5.33 -0.57
CA VAL A 425 -3.10 -5.00 -1.92
C VAL A 425 -3.15 -6.18 -2.89
N LEU A 426 -2.71 -7.37 -2.48
CA LEU A 426 -2.68 -8.56 -3.32
C LEU A 426 -3.50 -9.69 -2.67
N PRO A 427 -4.29 -10.45 -3.46
CA PRO A 427 -5.05 -11.59 -2.93
C PRO A 427 -4.15 -12.75 -2.52
N LYS A 428 -3.03 -12.92 -3.22
CA LYS A 428 -2.08 -14.01 -3.01
C LYS A 428 -0.67 -13.56 -3.32
N ILE A 429 0.28 -13.95 -2.47
CA ILE A 429 1.69 -13.65 -2.66
C ILE A 429 2.39 -14.86 -3.28
N PRO A 430 3.08 -14.71 -4.42
CA PRO A 430 3.87 -15.79 -4.99
C PRO A 430 4.92 -16.28 -3.99
N LYS A 431 5.06 -17.61 -3.87
CA LYS A 431 6.05 -18.27 -2.99
C LYS A 431 5.89 -17.96 -1.50
N GLU A 432 4.72 -17.49 -1.06
CA GLU A 432 4.46 -17.23 0.38
C GLU A 432 4.54 -18.49 1.25
N ASN A 433 4.33 -19.67 0.64
CA ASN A 433 4.40 -20.97 1.30
C ASN A 433 5.79 -21.62 1.21
N ASP A 434 6.80 -20.95 0.62
CA ASP A 434 8.17 -21.46 0.65
C ASP A 434 8.65 -21.56 2.10
N VAL A 435 9.43 -22.57 2.47
CA VAL A 435 9.94 -22.76 3.83
C VAL A 435 11.46 -22.64 3.83
N TYR A 436 11.99 -21.84 4.75
CA TYR A 436 13.42 -21.62 4.92
C TYR A 436 13.97 -22.53 6.01
N SER A 437 15.07 -23.23 5.74
CA SER A 437 15.82 -23.91 6.80
C SER A 437 16.51 -22.89 7.73
N ASN A 438 17.03 -23.37 8.86
CA ASN A 438 18.04 -22.63 9.60
C ASN A 438 19.27 -22.33 8.71
N TYR A 439 20.06 -21.35 9.12
CA TYR A 439 21.36 -21.05 8.52
C TYR A 439 22.45 -21.97 9.07
N PHE A 440 23.22 -22.59 8.18
CA PHE A 440 24.33 -23.48 8.53
C PHE A 440 25.64 -22.94 7.98
N GLY A 441 26.57 -22.60 8.86
CA GLY A 441 27.88 -22.06 8.50
C GLY A 441 28.39 -20.98 9.45
N ALA A 442 29.39 -20.23 8.98
CA ALA A 442 30.04 -19.19 9.76
C ALA A 442 29.09 -18.09 10.17
N LYS A 443 29.09 -17.72 11.45
CA LYS A 443 28.29 -16.57 11.91
C LYS A 443 29.02 -15.26 11.61
N THR A 444 30.28 -15.14 11.98
CA THR A 444 31.03 -13.87 11.97
C THR A 444 31.96 -13.67 10.77
N LYS A 445 32.12 -14.66 9.88
CA LYS A 445 32.97 -14.45 8.69
C LYS A 445 32.25 -13.62 7.64
N HIS A 446 32.93 -12.59 7.14
CA HIS A 446 32.52 -11.85 5.95
C HIS A 446 32.42 -12.78 4.75
N GLY A 447 31.43 -12.54 3.91
CA GLY A 447 31.29 -13.20 2.62
C GLY A 447 30.40 -12.41 1.68
N LYS A 448 30.53 -12.72 0.40
CA LYS A 448 29.58 -12.28 -0.62
C LYS A 448 28.30 -13.07 -0.43
N GLY A 449 27.20 -12.35 -0.20
CA GLY A 449 25.88 -12.95 -0.15
C GLY A 449 25.48 -13.52 -1.51
N PHE A 450 24.69 -14.59 -1.50
CA PHE A 450 24.03 -15.09 -2.70
C PHE A 450 22.59 -15.49 -2.39
N ASN A 451 21.74 -15.37 -3.41
CA ASN A 451 20.36 -15.79 -3.39
C ASN A 451 19.96 -16.26 -4.79
N ASP A 452 19.86 -17.57 -4.98
CA ASP A 452 19.56 -18.17 -6.27
C ASP A 452 18.14 -17.85 -6.77
N ARG A 453 17.27 -17.29 -5.92
CA ARG A 453 15.97 -16.75 -6.35
C ARG A 453 16.11 -15.65 -7.40
N ALA A 454 17.22 -14.92 -7.41
CA ALA A 454 17.48 -13.91 -8.44
C ALA A 454 17.57 -14.52 -9.86
N LEU A 455 17.93 -15.80 -9.98
CA LEU A 455 18.00 -16.51 -11.25
C LEU A 455 16.65 -17.11 -11.65
N ILE A 456 15.95 -17.73 -10.71
CA ILE A 456 14.75 -18.53 -11.01
C ILE A 456 13.43 -17.77 -10.85
N GLY A 457 13.46 -16.61 -10.19
CA GLY A 457 12.31 -15.78 -9.85
C GLY A 457 11.16 -16.57 -9.22
N ASN A 458 9.95 -16.32 -9.69
CA ASN A 458 8.73 -17.00 -9.24
C ASN A 458 8.34 -18.20 -10.14
N SER A 459 9.26 -18.71 -10.97
CA SER A 459 8.96 -19.83 -11.86
C SER A 459 8.39 -21.03 -11.09
N SER A 460 7.35 -21.66 -11.65
CA SER A 460 6.82 -22.94 -11.18
C SER A 460 7.40 -24.14 -11.95
N SER A 461 7.92 -23.89 -13.16
CA SER A 461 8.36 -24.93 -14.10
C SER A 461 9.85 -25.27 -14.04
N MET A 462 10.68 -24.36 -13.52
CA MET A 462 12.10 -24.68 -13.30
C MET A 462 12.25 -25.71 -12.18
N TYR A 463 13.26 -26.57 -12.20
CA TYR A 463 13.58 -27.48 -11.09
C TYR A 463 15.07 -27.81 -11.10
N ILE A 464 15.62 -28.13 -9.93
CA ILE A 464 17.02 -28.58 -9.83
C ILE A 464 17.13 -29.91 -10.57
N SER A 465 18.06 -29.98 -11.50
CA SER A 465 18.37 -31.19 -12.28
C SER A 465 19.74 -31.76 -11.94
N SER A 466 20.63 -30.95 -11.36
CA SER A 466 21.93 -31.39 -10.89
C SER A 466 22.47 -30.47 -9.82
N VAL A 467 23.21 -31.05 -8.86
CA VAL A 467 24.03 -30.34 -7.88
C VAL A 467 25.50 -30.64 -8.17
N GLU A 468 26.33 -29.60 -8.34
CA GLU A 468 27.78 -29.73 -8.41
C GLU A 468 28.37 -29.21 -7.09
N VAL A 469 29.18 -30.03 -6.44
CA VAL A 469 29.92 -29.68 -5.23
C VAL A 469 31.40 -29.83 -5.48
N ARG A 470 32.19 -28.81 -5.18
CA ARG A 470 33.65 -28.90 -5.14
C ARG A 470 34.09 -29.03 -3.70
N CYS A 471 34.89 -30.05 -3.40
CA CYS A 471 35.38 -30.27 -2.06
C CYS A 471 36.77 -30.89 -2.01
N GLY A 472 37.51 -30.54 -0.96
CA GLY A 472 38.72 -31.23 -0.49
C GLY A 472 38.49 -31.76 0.92
N SER A 473 39.19 -31.19 1.90
CA SER A 473 38.86 -31.34 3.32
C SER A 473 37.50 -30.73 3.65
N ASP A 474 37.19 -29.59 3.02
CA ASP A 474 36.00 -28.79 3.28
C ASP A 474 35.26 -28.48 1.97
N ILE A 475 34.07 -27.89 2.04
CA ILE A 475 33.32 -27.49 0.85
C ILE A 475 33.93 -26.20 0.28
N ASP A 476 34.57 -26.33 -0.89
CA ASP A 476 35.10 -25.21 -1.66
C ASP A 476 33.97 -24.39 -2.28
N SER A 477 33.02 -25.07 -2.94
CA SER A 477 31.87 -24.40 -3.55
C SER A 477 30.71 -25.34 -3.89
N ILE A 478 29.56 -24.72 -4.15
CA ILE A 478 28.35 -25.36 -4.65
C ILE A 478 27.79 -24.60 -5.86
N GLN A 479 27.22 -25.34 -6.82
CA GLN A 479 26.53 -24.78 -7.98
C GLN A 479 25.32 -25.66 -8.32
N LEU A 480 24.17 -25.03 -8.62
CA LEU A 480 22.96 -25.73 -9.05
C LEU A 480 22.76 -25.60 -10.56
N THR A 481 22.24 -26.66 -11.17
CA THR A 481 21.77 -26.64 -12.56
C THR A 481 20.26 -26.85 -12.60
N TYR A 482 19.54 -25.89 -13.14
CA TYR A 482 18.10 -25.91 -13.32
C TYR A 482 17.72 -26.38 -14.73
N SER A 483 16.66 -27.17 -14.83
CA SER A 483 15.95 -27.45 -16.09
C SER A 483 14.57 -26.80 -16.04
N ASP A 484 14.04 -26.37 -17.19
CA ASP A 484 12.70 -25.78 -17.31
C ASP A 484 11.78 -26.70 -18.11
N SER A 485 10.68 -27.14 -17.50
CA SER A 485 9.71 -28.03 -18.16
C SER A 485 8.87 -27.35 -19.25
N LYS A 486 8.81 -26.01 -19.31
CA LYS A 486 7.94 -25.29 -20.25
C LYS A 486 8.49 -25.17 -21.67
N ASN A 487 9.81 -25.16 -21.85
CA ASN A 487 10.38 -24.74 -23.12
C ASN A 487 10.57 -25.87 -24.15
N GLY A 488 10.34 -27.15 -23.80
CA GLY A 488 10.51 -28.30 -24.71
C GLY A 488 11.95 -28.54 -25.21
N GLN A 489 12.77 -27.50 -25.26
CA GLN A 489 14.21 -27.52 -25.34
C GLN A 489 14.77 -27.77 -23.94
N ASN A 490 15.72 -28.71 -23.84
CA ASN A 490 16.50 -29.03 -22.64
C ASN A 490 17.43 -27.87 -22.20
N GLY A 491 16.90 -26.65 -22.09
CA GLY A 491 17.63 -25.49 -21.62
C GLY A 491 18.01 -25.68 -20.16
N LYS A 492 19.28 -26.02 -19.93
CA LYS A 492 19.86 -26.07 -18.58
C LYS A 492 20.49 -24.72 -18.25
N ILE A 493 20.13 -24.18 -17.09
CA ILE A 493 20.68 -22.90 -16.59
C ILE A 493 21.44 -23.18 -15.30
N LYS A 494 22.70 -22.76 -15.22
CA LYS A 494 23.52 -22.90 -14.01
C LYS A 494 23.47 -21.63 -13.16
N THR A 495 23.47 -21.78 -11.84
CA THR A 495 23.72 -20.66 -10.93
C THR A 495 25.15 -20.16 -11.07
N ALA A 496 25.44 -19.01 -10.47
CA ALA A 496 26.83 -18.71 -10.13
C ALA A 496 27.37 -19.81 -9.20
N ARG A 497 28.68 -20.03 -9.25
CA ARG A 497 29.37 -20.88 -8.27
C ARG A 497 29.49 -20.11 -6.97
N HIS A 498 29.01 -20.70 -5.87
CA HIS A 498 29.06 -20.09 -4.55
C HIS A 498 30.24 -20.67 -3.78
N GLY A 499 31.37 -19.95 -3.78
CA GLY A 499 32.64 -20.37 -3.18
C GLY A 499 33.80 -20.38 -4.18
N GLY A 500 34.90 -21.03 -3.82
CA GLY A 500 36.14 -21.06 -4.60
C GLY A 500 36.24 -22.14 -5.66
N SER A 501 37.32 -22.08 -6.44
CA SER A 501 37.68 -23.06 -7.46
C SER A 501 38.49 -24.25 -6.94
N GLY A 502 38.78 -24.31 -5.64
CA GLY A 502 39.49 -25.42 -5.01
C GLY A 502 38.73 -26.75 -5.07
N GLY A 503 39.36 -27.79 -4.54
CA GLY A 503 38.76 -29.13 -4.41
C GLY A 503 38.52 -29.87 -5.74
N VAL A 504 37.99 -31.08 -5.63
CA VAL A 504 37.56 -31.90 -6.78
C VAL A 504 36.07 -31.67 -6.99
N ALA A 505 35.67 -31.37 -8.23
CA ALA A 505 34.26 -31.28 -8.59
C ALA A 505 33.62 -32.66 -8.63
N ARG A 506 32.48 -32.79 -7.97
CA ARG A 506 31.61 -33.96 -8.05
C ARG A 506 30.19 -33.50 -8.35
N GLN A 507 29.48 -34.31 -9.13
CA GLN A 507 28.16 -33.97 -9.64
C GLN A 507 27.14 -35.03 -9.22
N PHE A 508 25.99 -34.57 -8.74
CA PHE A 508 24.83 -35.40 -8.43
C PHE A 508 23.68 -35.01 -9.36
N GLU A 509 23.49 -35.79 -10.43
CA GLU A 509 22.40 -35.59 -11.39
C GLU A 509 21.12 -36.23 -10.89
N LEU A 510 19.99 -35.51 -10.98
CA LEU A 510 18.66 -35.97 -10.62
C LEU A 510 17.94 -36.56 -11.85
N LYS A 511 17.28 -37.70 -11.66
CA LYS A 511 16.45 -38.35 -12.69
C LYS A 511 15.14 -37.59 -12.89
N ASN A 512 14.42 -37.93 -13.95
CA ASN A 512 13.09 -37.37 -14.18
C ASN A 512 12.14 -37.71 -13.01
N GLY A 513 11.42 -36.71 -12.50
CA GLY A 513 10.55 -36.86 -11.33
C GLY A 513 11.28 -36.99 -9.97
N GLU A 514 12.61 -36.95 -9.96
CA GLU A 514 13.41 -36.99 -8.74
C GLU A 514 13.74 -35.58 -8.26
N TYR A 515 13.57 -35.34 -6.97
CA TYR A 515 13.87 -34.07 -6.33
C TYR A 515 14.45 -34.27 -4.93
N ILE A 516 15.21 -33.28 -4.49
CA ILE A 516 15.87 -33.31 -3.17
C ILE A 516 14.82 -33.01 -2.10
N VAL A 517 14.77 -33.87 -1.08
CA VAL A 517 13.86 -33.79 0.08
C VAL A 517 14.61 -33.78 1.40
N SER A 518 15.93 -34.00 1.40
CA SER A 518 16.74 -33.84 2.60
C SER A 518 18.15 -33.38 2.28
N VAL A 519 18.73 -32.65 3.23
CA VAL A 519 20.15 -32.29 3.21
C VAL A 519 20.73 -32.54 4.59
N SER A 520 21.85 -33.23 4.64
CA SER A 520 22.64 -33.41 5.85
C SER A 520 24.06 -32.92 5.64
N GLY A 521 24.74 -32.56 6.71
CA GLY A 521 26.08 -32.01 6.59
C GLY A 521 26.71 -31.62 7.91
N ARG A 522 27.87 -30.98 7.80
CA ARG A 522 28.58 -30.37 8.92
C ARG A 522 29.05 -28.96 8.58
N TYR A 523 29.16 -28.13 9.60
CA TYR A 523 29.75 -26.80 9.50
C TYR A 523 30.50 -26.43 10.77
N ASN A 524 31.46 -25.52 10.66
CA ASN A 524 32.15 -24.93 11.79
C ASN A 524 31.96 -23.40 11.77
N ASP A 525 32.68 -22.68 12.63
CA ASP A 525 32.60 -21.23 12.73
C ASP A 525 33.12 -20.47 11.49
N GLN A 526 33.68 -21.18 10.51
CA GLN A 526 34.31 -20.60 9.32
C GLN A 526 33.63 -20.97 7.99
N PHE A 527 33.14 -22.20 7.84
CA PHE A 527 32.55 -22.66 6.59
C PHE A 527 31.76 -23.97 6.75
N VAL A 528 31.07 -24.36 5.68
CA VAL A 528 30.48 -25.68 5.52
C VAL A 528 31.58 -26.68 5.20
N THR A 529 31.65 -27.76 5.96
CA THR A 529 32.72 -28.77 5.86
C THR A 529 32.24 -30.04 5.16
N ARG A 530 30.95 -30.35 5.25
CA ARG A 530 30.36 -31.55 4.67
C ARG A 530 28.93 -31.34 4.17
N LEU A 531 28.58 -31.99 3.06
CA LEU A 531 27.23 -32.02 2.49
C LEU A 531 26.87 -33.41 1.94
N CYS A 532 25.60 -33.79 2.07
CA CYS A 532 24.98 -34.95 1.44
C CYS A 532 23.50 -34.64 1.16
N PHE A 533 23.01 -35.04 -0.02
CA PHE A 533 21.65 -34.78 -0.47
C PHE A 533 20.85 -36.07 -0.56
N GLY A 534 19.64 -36.09 0.01
CA GLY A 534 18.67 -37.18 -0.13
C GLY A 534 17.48 -36.78 -0.99
N THR A 535 16.94 -37.74 -1.74
CA THR A 535 15.87 -37.51 -2.72
C THR A 535 14.57 -38.22 -2.34
N ASN A 536 13.45 -37.80 -2.94
CA ASN A 536 12.14 -38.42 -2.77
C ASN A 536 12.09 -39.90 -3.19
N LEU A 537 13.05 -40.37 -4.00
CA LEU A 537 13.16 -41.75 -4.44
C LEU A 537 14.09 -42.59 -3.54
N GLY A 538 14.50 -42.06 -2.38
CA GLY A 538 15.39 -42.75 -1.44
C GLY A 538 16.86 -42.81 -1.88
N ARG A 539 17.23 -42.20 -3.01
CA ARG A 539 18.63 -42.09 -3.44
C ARG A 539 19.33 -40.98 -2.68
N THR A 540 20.57 -41.24 -2.28
CA THR A 540 21.46 -40.24 -1.68
C THR A 540 22.62 -39.93 -2.62
N SER A 541 23.13 -38.71 -2.56
CA SER A 541 24.42 -38.37 -3.16
C SER A 541 25.57 -39.05 -2.42
N GLU A 542 26.77 -38.95 -2.97
CA GLU A 542 27.98 -39.17 -2.17
C GLU A 542 28.06 -38.14 -1.04
N ILE A 543 28.89 -38.45 -0.03
CA ILE A 543 29.26 -37.49 1.00
C ILE A 543 30.40 -36.63 0.46
N TYR A 544 30.17 -35.32 0.43
CA TYR A 544 31.17 -34.33 0.02
C TYR A 544 31.85 -33.73 1.24
N GLY A 545 33.19 -33.61 1.23
CA GLY A 545 33.99 -33.07 2.34
C GLY A 545 34.30 -34.07 3.47
N GLN A 546 34.82 -33.58 4.60
CA GLN A 546 35.29 -34.41 5.73
C GLN A 546 34.53 -34.15 7.05
N GLU A 547 34.79 -34.98 8.05
CA GLU A 547 34.14 -34.95 9.35
C GLU A 547 34.74 -33.89 10.28
N ASN A 548 34.30 -32.64 10.14
CA ASN A 548 34.67 -31.55 11.06
C ASN A 548 33.49 -30.63 11.37
N GLY A 549 33.35 -30.18 12.61
CA GLY A 549 32.31 -29.24 13.05
C GLY A 549 31.00 -29.89 13.52
N HIS A 550 29.95 -29.08 13.57
CA HIS A 550 28.62 -29.44 14.07
C HIS A 550 27.77 -30.08 12.98
N ASP A 551 27.12 -31.19 13.32
CA ASP A 551 26.16 -31.86 12.47
C ASP A 551 24.89 -31.02 12.28
N PHE A 552 24.33 -31.08 11.07
CA PHE A 552 22.97 -30.67 10.81
C PHE A 552 22.27 -31.67 9.89
N TYR A 553 20.96 -31.73 10.07
CA TYR A 553 20.08 -32.55 9.27
C TYR A 553 18.78 -31.78 9.02
N VAL A 554 18.37 -31.63 7.77
CA VAL A 554 17.15 -30.94 7.38
C VAL A 554 16.34 -31.82 6.45
N TYR A 555 15.09 -32.09 6.83
CA TYR A 555 14.08 -32.64 5.94
C TYR A 555 13.22 -31.52 5.37
N ALA A 556 12.79 -31.72 4.12
CA ALA A 556 11.70 -30.96 3.54
C ALA A 556 10.44 -31.14 4.40
N PRO A 557 9.74 -30.05 4.75
CA PRO A 557 8.42 -30.13 5.35
C PRO A 557 7.44 -30.93 4.47
N LEU A 558 6.33 -31.34 5.06
CA LEU A 558 5.20 -31.91 4.34
C LEU A 558 4.20 -30.81 3.98
N ASP A 559 3.57 -30.92 2.81
CA ASP A 559 2.41 -30.11 2.44
C ASP A 559 1.11 -30.64 3.07
N GLU A 560 -0.02 -30.01 2.74
CA GLU A 560 -1.35 -30.40 3.24
C GLU A 560 -1.77 -31.81 2.79
N ASP A 561 -1.22 -32.31 1.69
CA ASP A 561 -1.45 -33.66 1.16
C ASP A 561 -0.47 -34.70 1.72
N GLY A 562 0.42 -34.30 2.64
CA GLY A 562 1.43 -35.17 3.22
C GLY A 562 2.60 -35.49 2.28
N LYS A 563 2.81 -34.73 1.21
CA LYS A 563 3.96 -34.87 0.30
C LYS A 563 5.11 -33.97 0.75
N HIS A 564 6.33 -34.46 0.60
CA HIS A 564 7.52 -33.63 0.86
C HIS A 564 7.62 -32.49 -0.15
N LEU A 565 7.84 -31.28 0.37
CA LEU A 565 8.29 -30.14 -0.41
C LEU A 565 9.62 -30.47 -1.11
N ARG A 566 9.93 -29.76 -2.19
CA ARG A 566 11.20 -29.92 -2.91
C ARG A 566 12.18 -28.80 -2.61
N LEU A 567 13.48 -29.12 -2.58
CA LEU A 567 14.52 -28.09 -2.55
C LEU A 567 14.43 -27.24 -3.82
N ARG A 568 14.23 -25.94 -3.64
CA ARG A 568 14.00 -25.02 -4.75
C ARG A 568 15.23 -24.21 -5.10
N TYR A 569 15.85 -23.58 -4.11
CA TYR A 569 17.00 -22.72 -4.30
C TYR A 569 17.81 -22.60 -3.02
N LEU A 570 19.00 -22.04 -3.15
CA LEU A 570 19.93 -21.80 -2.07
C LEU A 570 20.08 -20.30 -1.85
N LEU A 571 20.27 -19.91 -0.60
CA LEU A 571 20.76 -18.59 -0.25
C LEU A 571 21.79 -18.72 0.86
N GLY A 572 22.67 -17.76 1.00
CA GLY A 572 23.73 -17.84 1.99
C GLY A 572 24.87 -16.87 1.71
N LYS A 573 26.07 -17.27 2.10
CA LYS A 573 27.29 -16.50 1.88
C LYS A 573 28.46 -17.39 1.51
N SER A 574 29.34 -16.84 0.69
CA SER A 574 30.57 -17.50 0.26
C SER A 574 31.72 -16.50 0.19
N SER A 575 32.95 -17.00 0.24
CA SER A 575 34.16 -16.26 -0.08
C SER A 575 34.74 -16.73 -1.41
N ASP A 576 35.80 -16.08 -1.89
CA ASP A 576 36.48 -16.49 -3.11
C ASP A 576 37.16 -17.88 -3.00
N SER A 577 37.25 -18.43 -1.79
CA SER A 577 37.87 -19.73 -1.53
C SER A 577 36.91 -20.81 -1.04
N ARG A 578 35.87 -20.47 -0.27
CA ARG A 578 35.01 -21.45 0.44
C ARG A 578 33.53 -21.08 0.46
N LEU A 579 32.68 -22.08 0.70
CA LEU A 579 31.28 -21.89 1.05
C LEU A 579 31.15 -21.57 2.55
N ASN A 580 30.96 -20.30 2.89
CA ASN A 580 30.93 -19.85 4.28
C ASN A 580 29.66 -20.32 5.01
N GLY A 581 28.51 -20.36 4.33
CA GLY A 581 27.30 -21.00 4.85
C GLY A 581 26.07 -20.83 3.98
N ILE A 582 25.04 -21.59 4.32
CA ILE A 582 23.93 -21.91 3.42
C ILE A 582 22.60 -22.05 4.18
N MET A 583 21.53 -21.68 3.49
CA MET A 583 20.14 -21.97 3.82
C MET A 583 19.49 -22.65 2.62
N PHE A 584 18.61 -23.60 2.92
CA PHE A 584 17.86 -24.38 1.96
C PHE A 584 16.43 -23.87 1.93
N VAL A 585 15.92 -23.58 0.73
CA VAL A 585 14.54 -23.10 0.56
C VAL A 585 13.70 -24.17 -0.11
N TRP A 586 12.66 -24.60 0.58
CA TRP A 586 11.74 -25.65 0.17
C TRP A 586 10.47 -25.02 -0.39
N THR A 587 9.97 -25.51 -1.52
CA THR A 587 8.72 -25.01 -2.13
C THR A 587 7.71 -26.15 -2.25
N PRO A 588 6.41 -25.91 -2.04
CA PRO A 588 5.36 -26.87 -2.37
C PRO A 588 5.45 -27.28 -3.85
N ASP A 589 5.20 -28.55 -4.12
CA ASP A 589 5.01 -28.98 -5.50
C ASP A 589 3.74 -28.31 -6.04
N MET A 590 3.89 -27.60 -7.15
CA MET A 590 2.73 -27.13 -7.90
C MET A 590 2.27 -28.31 -8.77
N PRO A 591 0.96 -28.58 -8.84
CA PRO A 591 0.40 -29.71 -9.58
C PRO A 591 0.80 -29.74 -11.05
#